data_AF-A0A149U9B7-F1
#
_entry.id   AF-A0A149U9B7-F1
#
_cell.length_a   1.000
_cell.length_b   1.000
_cell.length_c   1.000
_cell.angle_alpha   90.00
_cell.angle_beta   90.00
_cell.angle_gamma   90.00
#
_symmetry.space_group_name_H-M   'P 1'
#
loop_
_entity.id
_entity.type
_entity.pdbx_description
1 polymer ?
#
loop_
_entity_poly.entity_id
_entity_poly.type
_entity_poly.pdbx_seq_one_letter_code
_entity_poly.pdbx_strand_id
1 'polypeptide(L)'
;DNSGSMRGRPISVAASCGDILARTLERCGVKVEILGFTTRAWKGGQSREKWLQDGKPPEPGRLNDLRHIIYKAADMPWRRARTNLGLMLREGLLKENIDGEALLWAWKRLKNRPESRKILMVISDGAPVDDSTLSVNPGSYLEDHLREVIHMIEDRSPVELTAIGI
;
A
#
# COMPACT_ATOMS: atom_id res chain seq x y z
N ASP A 1 2.42 1.71 -4.74
CA ASP A 1 2.65 2.81 -3.80
C ASP A 1 2.05 4.09 -4.40
N ASN A 2 1.32 4.88 -3.60
CA ASN A 2 0.87 6.23 -3.96
C ASN A 2 1.53 7.28 -3.05
N SER A 3 2.78 7.07 -2.65
CA SER A 3 3.61 8.03 -1.93
C SER A 3 4.00 9.25 -2.79
N GLY A 4 4.50 10.30 -2.14
CA GLY A 4 4.96 11.54 -2.77
C GLY A 4 6.25 11.36 -3.55
N SER A 5 7.11 10.40 -3.18
CA SER A 5 8.31 10.03 -3.91
C SER A 5 7.98 9.49 -5.31
N MET A 6 6.82 8.83 -5.45
CA MET A 6 6.35 8.30 -6.72
C MET A 6 5.89 9.38 -7.73
N ARG A 7 5.91 10.67 -7.37
CA ARG A 7 5.35 11.74 -8.21
C ARG A 7 6.02 11.82 -9.59
N GLY A 8 5.20 12.01 -10.63
CA GLY A 8 5.66 12.20 -12.00
C GLY A 8 5.85 10.87 -12.73
N ARG A 9 7.08 10.58 -13.16
CA ARG A 9 7.39 9.38 -13.95
C ARG A 9 7.15 8.07 -13.19
N PRO A 10 7.58 7.91 -11.91
CA PRO A 10 7.43 6.64 -11.20
C PRO A 10 5.98 6.14 -11.12
N ILE A 11 5.03 6.99 -10.71
CA ILE A 11 3.62 6.60 -10.62
C ILE A 11 3.00 6.30 -11.99
N SER A 12 3.45 6.99 -13.03
CA SER A 12 3.01 6.74 -14.41
C SER A 12 3.48 5.36 -14.90
N VAL A 13 4.72 4.98 -14.56
CA VAL A 13 5.26 3.65 -14.82
C VAL A 13 4.51 2.60 -14.03
N ALA A 14 4.31 2.79 -12.72
CA ALA A 14 3.56 1.86 -11.87
C ALA A 14 2.12 1.65 -12.35
N ALA A 15 1.42 2.72 -12.76
CA ALA A 15 0.08 2.62 -13.33
C ALA A 15 0.06 1.82 -14.64
N SER A 16 1.07 2.04 -15.50
CA SER A 16 1.22 1.29 -16.76
C SER A 16 1.54 -0.18 -16.51
N CYS A 17 2.40 -0.49 -15.53
CA CYS A 17 2.69 -1.85 -15.09
C CYS A 17 1.41 -2.53 -14.59
N GLY A 18 0.64 -1.87 -13.71
CA GLY A 18 -0.62 -2.39 -13.21
C GLY A 18 -1.65 -2.68 -14.32
N ASP A 19 -1.76 -1.78 -15.31
CA ASP A 19 -2.64 -1.97 -16.47
C ASP A 19 -2.24 -3.19 -17.31
N ILE A 20 -0.96 -3.27 -17.68
CA ILE A 20 -0.43 -4.34 -18.53
C ILE A 20 -0.52 -5.69 -17.82
N LEU A 21 -0.14 -5.76 -16.54
CA LEU A 21 -0.21 -6.98 -15.75
C LEU A 21 -1.66 -7.46 -15.62
N ALA A 22 -2.59 -6.60 -15.21
CA ALA A 22 -3.97 -6.99 -15.04
C ALA A 22 -4.60 -7.46 -16.35
N ARG A 23 -4.39 -6.72 -17.45
CA ARG A 23 -4.91 -7.10 -18.77
C ARG A 23 -4.34 -8.43 -19.25
N THR A 24 -3.06 -8.71 -18.99
CA THR A 24 -2.38 -9.93 -19.46
C THR A 24 -2.79 -11.13 -18.63
N LEU A 25 -2.74 -11.01 -17.30
CA LEU A 25 -3.07 -12.09 -16.36
C LEU A 25 -4.54 -12.51 -16.45
N GLU A 26 -5.47 -11.55 -16.62
CA GLU A 26 -6.89 -11.90 -16.78
C GLU A 26 -7.17 -12.71 -18.05
N ARG A 27 -6.41 -12.48 -19.14
CA ARG A 27 -6.51 -13.31 -20.36
C ARG A 27 -6.06 -14.74 -20.13
N CYS A 28 -5.20 -14.96 -19.14
CA CYS A 28 -4.76 -16.29 -18.70
C CYS A 28 -5.67 -16.88 -17.61
N GLY A 29 -6.83 -16.26 -17.32
CA GLY A 29 -7.77 -16.76 -16.31
C GLY A 29 -7.39 -16.45 -14.86
N VAL A 30 -6.38 -15.61 -14.62
CA VAL A 30 -5.95 -15.21 -13.27
C VAL A 30 -6.82 -14.05 -12.78
N LYS A 31 -7.34 -14.15 -11.56
CA LYS A 31 -8.02 -13.02 -10.90
C LYS A 31 -7.01 -12.02 -10.39
N VAL A 32 -7.23 -10.74 -10.71
CA VAL A 32 -6.29 -9.66 -10.38
C VAL A 32 -7.00 -8.56 -9.60
N GLU A 33 -6.47 -8.21 -8.43
CA GLU A 33 -6.87 -7.02 -7.69
C GLU A 33 -5.78 -5.95 -7.82
N ILE A 34 -6.15 -4.69 -8.05
CA ILE A 34 -5.21 -3.56 -8.10
C ILE A 34 -5.52 -2.62 -6.95
N LEU A 35 -4.54 -2.47 -6.07
CA LEU A 35 -4.65 -1.73 -4.83
C LEU A 35 -3.70 -0.52 -4.84
N GLY A 36 -4.13 0.55 -4.16
CA GLY A 36 -3.33 1.72 -3.85
C GLY A 36 -3.26 1.94 -2.35
N PHE A 37 -2.17 2.52 -1.89
CA PHE A 37 -1.98 2.89 -0.50
C PHE A 37 -1.21 4.20 -0.41
N THR A 38 -1.60 5.02 0.55
CA THR A 38 -0.95 6.27 0.95
C THR A 38 -1.55 6.68 2.30
N THR A 39 -1.25 7.86 2.80
CA THR A 39 -1.87 8.44 3.99
C THR A 39 -3.04 9.36 3.62
N ARG A 40 -3.93 9.63 4.58
CA ARG A 40 -5.04 10.58 4.35
C ARG A 40 -4.56 12.01 4.28
N ALA A 41 -3.56 12.36 5.09
CA ALA A 41 -2.98 13.68 5.20
C ALA A 41 -1.45 13.59 5.33
N TRP A 42 -0.80 14.71 5.05
CA TRP A 42 0.63 14.88 5.31
C TRP A 42 0.84 15.14 6.78
N LYS A 43 1.90 14.57 7.34
CA LYS A 43 2.33 14.80 8.71
C LYS A 43 1.21 14.51 9.69
N GLY A 44 0.63 13.31 9.55
CA GLY A 44 -0.35 12.76 10.47
C GLY A 44 -1.78 12.97 9.99
N GLY A 45 -2.69 13.01 10.95
CA GLY A 45 -4.12 13.19 10.73
C GLY A 45 -4.84 13.16 12.07
N GLN A 46 -6.02 12.57 12.10
CA GLN A 46 -6.82 12.43 13.32
C GLN A 46 -6.05 11.65 14.40
N SER A 47 -5.26 10.64 14.00
CA SER A 47 -4.41 9.88 14.92
C SER A 47 -3.41 10.78 15.66
N ARG A 48 -2.75 11.72 14.96
CA ARG A 48 -1.82 12.70 15.56
C ARG A 48 -2.55 13.72 16.42
N GLU A 49 -3.66 14.26 15.93
CA GLU A 49 -4.47 15.24 16.67
C GLU A 49 -4.96 14.66 18.00
N LYS A 50 -5.46 13.42 17.96
CA LYS A 50 -5.88 12.67 19.15
C LYS A 50 -4.73 12.51 20.15
N TRP A 51 -3.55 12.08 19.68
CA TRP A 51 -2.38 11.92 20.54
C TRP A 51 -1.96 13.24 21.21
N LEU A 52 -2.04 14.36 20.49
CA LEU A 52 -1.78 15.69 21.06
C LEU A 52 -2.82 16.09 22.11
N GLN A 53 -4.10 15.83 21.85
CA GLN A 53 -5.21 16.11 22.78
C GLN A 53 -5.13 15.24 24.03
N ASP A 54 -4.71 14.00 23.90
CA ASP A 54 -4.54 13.04 25.01
C ASP A 54 -3.27 13.32 25.85
N GLY A 55 -2.58 14.44 25.62
CA GLY A 55 -1.44 14.88 26.43
C GLY A 55 -0.10 14.24 26.05
N LYS A 56 0.03 13.73 24.81
CA LYS A 56 1.24 13.07 24.29
C LYS A 56 1.69 11.87 25.14
N PRO A 57 0.83 10.84 25.34
CA PRO A 57 1.25 9.63 26.03
C PRO A 57 2.49 9.00 25.35
N PRO A 58 3.40 8.37 26.13
CA PRO A 58 4.58 7.71 25.59
C PRO A 58 4.20 6.52 24.71
N GLU A 59 5.13 6.09 23.85
CA GLU A 59 4.96 4.94 22.94
C GLU A 59 3.69 5.06 22.06
N PRO A 60 3.52 6.16 21.30
CA PRO A 60 2.28 6.42 20.58
C PRO A 60 2.02 5.46 19.41
N GLY A 61 3.06 4.75 18.96
CA GLY A 61 3.02 3.97 17.73
C GLY A 61 2.73 4.85 16.52
N ARG A 62 1.91 4.34 15.59
CA ARG A 62 1.56 5.02 14.34
C ARG A 62 0.67 6.25 14.58
N LEU A 63 1.05 7.39 14.00
CA LEU A 63 0.34 8.67 14.15
C LEU A 63 -0.29 9.23 12.87
N ASN A 64 -0.22 8.51 11.75
CA ASN A 64 -0.89 8.91 10.52
C ASN A 64 -2.04 7.97 10.15
N ASP A 65 -3.08 8.56 9.57
CA ASP A 65 -4.25 7.84 9.12
C ASP A 65 -3.99 7.23 7.74
N LEU A 66 -4.36 5.96 7.59
CA LEU A 66 -4.18 5.24 6.33
C LEU A 66 -5.25 5.62 5.29
N ARG A 67 -4.85 5.64 4.02
CA ARG A 67 -5.73 5.69 2.86
C ARG A 67 -5.44 4.51 1.95
N HIS A 68 -6.36 3.56 1.98
CA HIS A 68 -6.37 2.40 1.09
C HIS A 68 -7.37 2.59 -0.05
N ILE A 69 -6.98 2.19 -1.25
CA ILE A 69 -7.74 2.44 -2.49
C ILE A 69 -7.83 1.12 -3.25
N ILE A 70 -9.04 0.77 -3.68
CA ILE A 70 -9.25 -0.37 -4.57
C ILE A 70 -9.51 0.22 -5.95
N TYR A 71 -8.49 0.21 -6.82
CA TYR A 71 -8.66 0.67 -8.20
C TYR A 71 -9.42 -0.35 -9.03
N LYS A 72 -9.17 -1.63 -8.77
CA LYS A 72 -9.84 -2.76 -9.41
C LYS A 72 -10.00 -3.88 -8.39
N ALA A 73 -11.22 -4.32 -8.13
CA ALA A 73 -11.48 -5.52 -7.34
C ALA A 73 -11.15 -6.80 -8.15
N ALA A 74 -10.81 -7.90 -7.45
CA ALA A 74 -10.46 -9.18 -8.07
C ALA A 74 -11.51 -9.69 -9.10
N ASP A 75 -12.79 -9.55 -8.78
CA ASP A 75 -13.89 -10.04 -9.61
C ASP A 75 -14.41 -9.02 -10.63
N MET A 76 -13.89 -7.78 -10.59
CA MET A 76 -14.24 -6.75 -11.56
C MET A 76 -13.39 -6.93 -12.83
N PRO A 77 -13.99 -7.14 -14.01
CA PRO A 77 -13.21 -7.25 -15.26
C PRO A 77 -12.40 -5.97 -15.53
N TRP A 78 -11.16 -6.12 -16.01
CA TRP A 78 -10.26 -5.00 -16.31
C TRP A 78 -10.91 -3.89 -17.13
N ARG A 79 -11.72 -4.26 -18.15
CA ARG A 79 -12.40 -3.29 -19.03
C ARG A 79 -13.25 -2.26 -18.27
N ARG A 80 -13.83 -2.65 -17.12
CA ARG A 80 -14.63 -1.76 -16.28
C ARG A 80 -13.79 -0.93 -15.30
N ALA A 81 -12.62 -1.43 -14.93
CA ALA A 81 -11.74 -0.78 -13.96
C ALA A 81 -10.70 0.16 -14.59
N ARG A 82 -10.45 0.06 -15.90
CA ARG A 82 -9.36 0.81 -16.59
C ARG A 82 -9.38 2.31 -16.30
N THR A 83 -10.56 2.93 -16.20
CA THR A 83 -10.69 4.37 -15.93
C THR A 83 -10.30 4.73 -14.51
N ASN A 84 -10.44 3.80 -13.56
CA ASN A 84 -10.05 4.00 -12.16
C ASN A 84 -8.53 4.10 -12.02
N LEU A 85 -7.75 3.47 -12.90
CA LEU A 85 -6.29 3.57 -12.87
C LEU A 85 -5.80 5.00 -13.11
N GLY A 86 -6.58 5.82 -13.83
CA GLY A 86 -6.29 7.26 -13.97
C GLY A 86 -6.28 8.01 -12.64
N LEU A 87 -6.98 7.51 -11.61
CA LEU A 87 -6.95 8.10 -10.27
C LEU A 87 -5.56 8.01 -9.61
N MET A 88 -4.74 7.03 -10.00
CA MET A 88 -3.36 6.91 -9.52
C MET A 88 -2.52 8.15 -9.85
N LEU A 89 -2.86 8.85 -10.95
CA LEU A 89 -2.13 10.01 -11.46
C LEU A 89 -2.59 11.33 -10.85
N ARG A 90 -3.59 11.32 -9.97
CA ARG A 90 -4.11 12.55 -9.35
C ARG A 90 -3.12 13.08 -8.34
N GLU A 91 -2.54 14.26 -8.59
CA GLU A 91 -1.49 14.85 -7.73
C GLU A 91 -1.89 14.96 -6.24
N GLY A 92 -3.12 15.38 -5.95
CA GLY A 92 -3.62 15.51 -4.56
C GLY A 92 -3.79 14.17 -3.82
N LEU A 93 -3.60 13.04 -4.51
CA LEU A 93 -3.63 11.72 -3.89
C LEU A 93 -2.30 11.41 -3.19
N LEU A 94 -1.17 11.79 -3.79
CA LEU A 94 0.16 11.34 -3.39
C LEU A 94 0.62 12.01 -2.08
N LYS A 95 0.87 11.21 -1.03
CA LYS A 95 1.28 11.68 0.31
C LYS A 95 2.37 10.79 0.91
N GLU A 96 2.30 10.49 2.19
CA GLU A 96 3.23 9.59 2.87
C GLU A 96 2.81 8.12 2.68
N ASN A 97 3.67 7.19 3.08
CA ASN A 97 3.44 5.75 2.99
C ASN A 97 3.81 5.04 4.29
N ILE A 98 3.03 3.98 4.57
CA ILE A 98 3.22 3.09 5.72
C ILE A 98 3.07 1.66 5.20
N ASP A 99 4.12 1.19 4.54
CA ASP A 99 4.13 -0.01 3.70
C ASP A 99 3.75 -1.28 4.46
N GLY A 100 4.21 -1.43 5.71
CA GLY A 100 3.83 -2.58 6.54
C GLY A 100 2.31 -2.69 6.74
N GLU A 101 1.63 -1.57 6.93
CA GLU A 101 0.17 -1.55 7.05
C GLU A 101 -0.53 -1.85 5.72
N ALA A 102 0.03 -1.33 4.62
CA ALA A 102 -0.49 -1.58 3.29
C ALA A 102 -0.37 -3.07 2.90
N LEU A 103 0.78 -3.69 3.21
CA LEU A 103 1.01 -5.12 3.03
C LEU A 103 0.05 -5.95 3.86
N LEU A 104 -0.09 -5.64 5.14
CA LEU A 104 -0.99 -6.36 6.03
C LEU A 104 -2.45 -6.26 5.55
N TRP A 105 -2.86 -5.09 5.06
CA TRP A 105 -4.18 -4.88 4.48
C TRP A 105 -4.38 -5.70 3.21
N ALA A 106 -3.45 -5.63 2.26
CA ALA A 106 -3.53 -6.37 1.00
C ALA A 106 -3.51 -7.89 1.24
N TRP A 107 -2.63 -8.37 2.12
CA TRP A 107 -2.57 -9.77 2.53
C TRP A 107 -3.88 -10.25 3.16
N LYS A 108 -4.49 -9.48 4.07
CA LYS A 108 -5.79 -9.83 4.68
C LYS A 108 -6.89 -9.99 3.63
N ARG A 109 -6.86 -9.21 2.55
CA ARG A 109 -7.81 -9.34 1.44
C ARG A 109 -7.53 -10.59 0.61
N LEU A 110 -6.27 -10.79 0.24
CA LEU A 110 -5.84 -11.88 -0.63
C LEU A 110 -5.97 -13.24 0.06
N LYS A 111 -5.64 -13.37 1.35
CA LYS A 111 -5.70 -14.67 2.05
C LYS A 111 -7.12 -15.27 2.08
N ASN A 112 -8.15 -14.42 2.11
CA ASN A 112 -9.55 -14.84 2.17
C ASN A 112 -10.12 -15.22 0.79
N ARG A 113 -9.32 -15.13 -0.27
CA ARG A 113 -9.71 -15.50 -1.63
C ARG A 113 -9.71 -17.03 -1.82
N PRO A 114 -10.65 -17.59 -2.60
CA PRO A 114 -10.75 -19.03 -2.83
C PRO A 114 -9.66 -19.58 -3.76
N GLU A 115 -8.99 -18.74 -4.55
CA GLU A 115 -7.94 -19.16 -5.48
C GLU A 115 -6.79 -19.87 -4.74
N SER A 116 -6.33 -21.01 -5.28
CA SER A 116 -5.32 -21.86 -4.63
C SER A 116 -3.96 -21.18 -4.51
N ARG A 117 -3.46 -20.63 -5.62
CA ARG A 117 -2.21 -19.85 -5.67
C ARG A 117 -2.50 -18.37 -5.48
N LYS A 118 -1.78 -17.74 -4.57
CA LYS A 118 -1.97 -16.35 -4.18
C LYS A 118 -0.62 -15.63 -4.22
N ILE A 119 -0.54 -14.57 -5.02
CA ILE A 119 0.68 -13.77 -5.16
C ILE A 119 0.33 -12.32 -4.79
N LEU A 120 1.06 -11.76 -3.83
CA LEU A 120 1.01 -10.36 -3.45
C LEU A 120 2.22 -9.66 -4.06
N MET A 121 1.97 -8.71 -4.96
CA MET A 121 3.03 -7.94 -5.62
C MET A 121 3.00 -6.48 -5.15
N VAL A 122 4.14 -5.99 -4.67
CA VAL A 122 4.34 -4.58 -4.34
C VAL A 122 5.10 -3.88 -5.45
N ILE A 123 4.62 -2.69 -5.82
CA ILE A 123 5.33 -1.77 -6.71
C ILE A 123 5.54 -0.46 -5.93
N SER A 124 6.79 -0.16 -5.60
CA SER A 124 7.18 0.99 -4.77
C SER A 124 8.59 1.46 -5.14
N ASP A 125 8.92 2.71 -4.82
CA ASP A 125 10.22 3.35 -5.07
C ASP A 125 11.12 3.41 -3.82
N GLY A 126 10.70 2.87 -2.66
CA GLY A 126 11.58 2.89 -1.49
C GLY A 126 11.00 2.46 -0.16
N ALA A 127 11.63 2.96 0.90
CA ALA A 127 11.30 2.68 2.29
C ALA A 127 10.06 3.45 2.78
N PRO A 128 9.37 2.97 3.82
CA PRO A 128 8.22 3.67 4.39
C PRO A 128 8.63 4.97 5.06
N VAL A 129 7.92 6.06 4.76
CA VAL A 129 8.16 7.39 5.32
C VAL A 129 6.84 8.02 5.75
N ASP A 130 6.72 8.25 7.06
CA ASP A 130 5.71 9.12 7.68
C ASP A 130 6.36 9.98 8.77
N ASP A 131 6.45 11.29 8.54
CA ASP A 131 7.13 12.25 9.40
C ASP A 131 6.57 12.23 10.83
N SER A 132 5.25 12.06 10.97
CA SER A 132 4.60 12.13 12.29
C SER A 132 4.96 10.96 13.17
N THR A 133 4.85 9.75 12.62
CA THR A 133 5.22 8.53 13.33
C THR A 133 6.72 8.56 13.64
N LEU A 134 7.58 8.90 12.67
CA LEU A 134 9.04 8.87 12.86
C LEU A 134 9.55 9.96 13.80
N SER A 135 8.84 11.09 13.95
CA SER A 135 9.28 12.19 14.83
C SER A 135 9.22 11.87 16.33
N VAL A 136 8.48 10.84 16.73
CA VAL A 136 8.21 10.52 18.15
C VAL A 136 8.36 9.03 18.49
N ASN A 137 8.86 8.24 17.54
CA ASN A 137 9.22 6.83 17.71
C ASN A 137 10.70 6.63 17.32
N PRO A 138 11.31 5.47 17.60
CA PRO A 138 12.63 5.14 17.06
C PRO A 138 12.66 5.31 15.53
N GLY A 139 13.80 5.76 14.99
CA GLY A 139 13.93 6.01 13.55
C GLY A 139 13.68 4.78 12.67
N SER A 140 13.84 3.57 13.21
CA SER A 140 13.58 2.30 12.53
C SER A 140 12.13 1.83 12.63
N TYR A 141 11.25 2.52 13.38
CA TYR A 141 9.92 2.01 13.75
C TYR A 141 9.08 1.51 12.55
N LEU A 142 9.04 2.27 11.46
CA LEU A 142 8.29 1.87 10.26
C LEU A 142 8.98 0.76 9.46
N GLU A 143 10.31 0.77 9.44
CA GLU A 143 11.11 -0.26 8.77
C GLU A 143 11.02 -1.61 9.49
N ASP A 144 11.14 -1.59 10.82
CA ASP A 144 11.01 -2.76 11.68
C ASP A 144 9.61 -3.38 11.51
N HIS A 145 8.56 -2.55 11.52
CA HIS A 145 7.19 -3.01 11.24
C HIS A 145 7.04 -3.60 9.84
N LEU A 146 7.62 -2.97 8.80
CA LEU A 146 7.59 -3.52 7.44
C LEU A 146 8.26 -4.90 7.38
N ARG A 147 9.46 -5.04 7.98
CA ARG A 147 10.19 -6.32 8.02
C ARG A 147 9.42 -7.39 8.78
N GLU A 148 8.80 -7.04 9.91
CA GLU A 148 7.95 -7.96 10.68
C GLU A 148 6.78 -8.47 9.83
N VAL A 149 6.11 -7.56 9.10
CA VAL A 149 5.00 -7.92 8.23
C VAL A 149 5.44 -8.81 7.06
N ILE A 150 6.60 -8.52 6.45
CA ILE A 150 7.19 -9.34 5.39
C ILE A 150 7.43 -10.77 5.90
N HIS A 151 8.16 -10.91 7.01
CA HIS A 151 8.44 -12.23 7.61
C HIS A 151 7.15 -12.97 7.98
N MET A 152 6.14 -12.27 8.52
CA MET A 152 4.85 -12.88 8.81
C MET A 152 4.16 -13.43 7.56
N ILE A 153 4.20 -12.70 6.44
CA ILE A 153 3.57 -13.13 5.18
C ILE A 153 4.32 -14.33 4.59
N GLU A 154 5.66 -14.28 4.58
CA GLU A 154 6.52 -15.29 3.96
C GLU A 154 6.60 -16.58 4.78
N ASP A 155 6.75 -16.48 6.11
CA ASP A 155 6.96 -17.66 6.97
C ASP A 155 5.65 -18.31 7.44
N ARG A 156 4.57 -17.53 7.53
CA ARG A 156 3.33 -17.97 8.20
C ARG A 156 2.11 -18.00 7.28
N SER A 157 2.30 -17.85 5.98
CA SER A 157 1.18 -17.78 5.03
C SER A 157 1.53 -18.41 3.68
N PRO A 158 0.55 -19.01 2.97
CA PRO A 158 0.76 -19.57 1.63
C PRO A 158 0.80 -18.50 0.53
N VAL A 159 0.78 -17.21 0.87
CA VAL A 159 0.84 -16.10 -0.08
C VAL A 159 2.29 -15.84 -0.46
N GLU A 160 2.59 -15.93 -1.75
CA GLU A 160 3.89 -15.55 -2.30
C GLU A 160 4.00 -14.01 -2.34
N LEU A 161 5.00 -13.44 -1.66
CA LEU A 161 5.28 -12.01 -1.71
C LEU A 161 6.37 -11.72 -2.74
N THR A 162 6.16 -10.70 -3.57
CA THR A 162 7.16 -10.22 -4.54
C THR A 162 7.15 -8.70 -4.60
N ALA A 163 8.30 -8.10 -4.92
CA ALA A 163 8.44 -6.65 -5.05
C ALA A 163 9.03 -6.26 -6.41
N ILE A 164 8.60 -5.12 -6.93
CA ILE A 164 9.16 -4.44 -8.10
C ILE A 164 9.54 -3.03 -7.66
N GLY A 165 10.84 -2.74 -7.66
CA GLY A 165 11.36 -1.39 -7.46
C GLY A 165 11.11 -0.52 -8.69
N ILE A 166 10.77 0.75 -8.47
CA ILE A 166 10.61 1.78 -9.51
C ILE A 166 11.75 2.79 -9.45
#